data_AF-A0A8I6AWN1-F1
#
_entry.id   AF-A0A8I6AWN1-F1
#
_cell.length_a   1.000
_cell.length_b   1.000
_cell.length_c   1.000
_cell.angle_alpha   90.00
_cell.angle_beta   90.00
_cell.angle_gamma   90.00
#
_symmetry.space_group_name_H-M   'P 1'
#
loop_
_entity.id
_entity.type
_entity.pdbx_description
1 polymer ?
#
loop_
_entity_poly.entity_id
_entity_poly.type
_entity_poly.pdbx_seq_one_letter_code
_entity_poly.pdbx_strand_id
1 'polypeptide(L)'
;MMNTKGKRRGTRYMFSRPFRKHGVVPLATYMRIYKKGDIVDIKGMGTVQKGMPHKCYHGKTGRVYNVTQHAVGIIVNKQLTNGQMRRIDYFHTKTYKWPITITVFKIPKPLGKCKLKLL
;
A
#
# COMPACT_ATOMS: atom_id res chain seq x y z
N MET A 1 11.44 19.26 25.80
CA MET A 1 11.80 18.12 24.92
C MET A 1 11.21 18.35 23.53
N MET A 2 12.02 18.63 22.49
CA MET A 2 11.53 18.77 21.11
C MET A 2 11.43 17.40 20.43
N ASN A 3 10.26 17.07 19.91
CA ASN A 3 10.07 15.89 19.09
C ASN A 3 10.63 16.09 17.67
N THR A 4 11.43 15.14 17.17
CA THR A 4 11.96 15.16 15.80
C THR A 4 10.84 15.16 14.76
N LYS A 5 10.95 16.02 13.74
CA LYS A 5 9.92 16.23 12.70
C LYS A 5 10.16 15.40 11.42
N GLY A 6 10.80 14.24 11.55
CA GLY A 6 11.14 13.38 10.41
C GLY A 6 9.92 12.68 9.77
N LYS A 7 10.03 12.36 8.46
CA LYS A 7 8.98 11.65 7.69
C LYS A 7 8.55 10.30 8.28
N ARG A 8 9.42 9.68 9.10
CA ARG A 8 9.20 8.38 9.77
C ARG A 8 8.96 8.50 11.28
N ARG A 9 8.67 9.70 11.79
CA ARG A 9 8.42 9.87 13.23
C ARG A 9 7.19 9.08 13.67
N GLY A 10 7.35 8.25 14.70
CA GLY A 10 6.27 7.51 15.33
C GLY A 10 5.89 6.21 14.61
N THR A 11 6.74 5.69 13.73
CA THR A 11 6.43 4.50 12.93
C THR A 11 7.16 3.23 13.40
N ARG A 12 7.65 3.19 14.65
CA ARG A 12 8.41 2.07 15.22
C ARG A 12 7.65 0.74 15.12
N TYR A 13 6.37 0.75 15.50
CA TYR A 13 5.49 -0.43 15.45
C TYR A 13 4.59 -0.47 14.20
N MET A 14 4.43 0.63 13.48
CA MET A 14 3.52 0.69 12.32
C MET A 14 4.08 -0.05 11.10
N PHE A 15 5.39 0.00 10.87
CA PHE A 15 6.04 -0.69 9.76
C PHE A 15 6.76 -1.97 10.18
N SER A 16 6.54 -2.45 11.41
CA SER A 16 7.17 -3.69 11.88
C SER A 16 6.60 -4.90 11.12
N ARG A 17 7.47 -5.88 10.87
CA ARG A 17 7.03 -7.17 10.33
C ARG A 17 6.36 -7.99 11.43
N PRO A 18 5.36 -8.83 11.09
CA PRO A 18 4.73 -9.70 12.08
C PRO A 18 5.74 -10.71 12.66
N PHE A 19 5.44 -11.22 13.85
CA PHE A 19 6.30 -12.15 14.58
C PHE A 19 6.70 -13.35 13.71
N ARG A 20 7.98 -13.76 13.78
CA ARG A 20 8.59 -14.84 12.99
C ARG A 20 8.52 -14.70 11.48
N LYS A 21 8.05 -13.56 10.96
CA LYS A 21 8.09 -13.26 9.54
C LYS A 21 9.17 -12.23 9.25
N HIS A 22 10.29 -12.20 9.98
CA HIS A 22 11.43 -11.32 9.65
C HIS A 22 12.21 -11.86 8.43
N GLY A 23 13.11 -11.08 7.85
CA GLY A 23 13.97 -11.50 6.73
C GLY A 23 13.68 -10.80 5.40
N VAL A 24 14.06 -11.43 4.28
CA VAL A 24 13.90 -10.86 2.93
C VAL A 24 12.42 -10.82 2.55
N VAL A 25 12.06 -9.94 1.61
CA VAL A 25 10.70 -9.86 1.06
C VAL A 25 10.52 -10.98 0.04
N PRO A 26 9.42 -11.75 0.07
CA PRO A 26 9.18 -12.80 -0.93
C PRO A 26 9.16 -12.21 -2.35
N LEU A 27 9.77 -12.92 -3.29
CA LEU A 27 9.86 -12.52 -4.71
C LEU A 27 8.48 -12.25 -5.34
N ALA A 28 7.46 -12.95 -4.87
CA ALA A 28 6.08 -12.76 -5.28
C ALA A 28 5.56 -11.32 -5.08
N THR A 29 6.15 -10.54 -4.17
CA THR A 29 5.78 -9.13 -3.97
C THR A 29 6.32 -8.23 -5.07
N TYR A 30 7.54 -8.49 -5.54
CA TYR A 30 8.19 -7.72 -6.59
C TYR A 30 7.59 -7.99 -7.97
N MET A 31 7.20 -9.23 -8.23
CA MET A 31 6.67 -9.65 -9.54
C MET A 31 5.15 -9.47 -9.67
N ARG A 32 4.49 -8.74 -8.74
CA ARG A 32 3.05 -8.48 -8.85
C ARG A 32 2.76 -7.54 -10.02
N ILE A 33 1.91 -8.00 -10.93
CA ILE A 33 1.38 -7.18 -12.01
C ILE A 33 0.22 -6.34 -11.46
N TYR A 34 0.38 -5.01 -11.49
CA TYR A 34 -0.68 -4.05 -11.20
C TYR A 34 -1.27 -3.52 -12.49
N LYS A 35 -2.59 -3.53 -12.59
CA LYS A 35 -3.33 -2.94 -13.71
C LYS A 35 -4.09 -1.72 -13.21
N LYS A 36 -4.34 -0.76 -14.10
CA LYS A 36 -5.22 0.37 -13.82
C LYS A 36 -6.60 -0.13 -13.38
N GLY A 37 -7.15 0.45 -12.33
CA GLY A 37 -8.44 0.03 -11.76
C GLY A 37 -8.39 -1.12 -10.75
N ASP A 38 -7.21 -1.72 -10.50
CA ASP A 38 -7.06 -2.68 -9.40
C ASP A 38 -7.27 -1.99 -8.04
N ILE A 39 -7.91 -2.70 -7.11
CA ILE A 39 -8.05 -2.29 -5.71
C ILE A 39 -6.84 -2.81 -4.94
N VAL A 40 -6.20 -1.90 -4.23
CA VAL A 40 -4.93 -2.18 -3.59
C VAL A 40 -4.80 -1.55 -2.21
N ASP A 41 -4.14 -2.24 -1.29
CA ASP A 41 -3.81 -1.70 0.04
C ASP A 41 -2.36 -1.21 0.09
N ILE A 42 -2.14 -0.04 0.69
CA ILE A 42 -0.80 0.53 0.87
C ILE A 42 -0.22 0.04 2.19
N LYS A 43 0.75 -0.88 2.13
CA LYS A 43 1.48 -1.36 3.31
C LYS A 43 2.98 -1.17 3.18
N GLY A 44 3.55 -0.43 4.15
CA GLY A 44 4.99 -0.23 4.31
C GLY A 44 5.60 -1.32 5.21
N MET A 45 6.81 -1.76 4.86
CA MET A 45 7.57 -2.77 5.61
C MET A 45 8.94 -2.20 6.00
N GLY A 46 9.42 -2.50 7.21
CA GLY A 46 10.70 -2.00 7.73
C GLY A 46 11.94 -2.42 6.93
N THR A 47 11.87 -3.49 6.14
CA THR A 47 12.98 -3.99 5.32
C THR A 47 13.32 -3.08 4.14
N VAL A 48 12.42 -2.18 3.76
CA VAL A 48 12.50 -1.45 2.48
C VAL A 48 12.62 0.02 2.76
N GLN A 49 13.85 0.52 2.65
CA GLN A 49 14.17 1.88 3.09
C GLN A 49 13.77 2.96 2.08
N LYS A 50 13.77 2.69 0.78
CA LYS A 50 13.41 3.67 -0.26
C LYS A 50 11.96 3.46 -0.70
N GLY A 51 11.26 4.56 -1.02
CA GLY A 51 9.86 4.49 -1.47
C GLY A 51 8.83 4.18 -0.38
N MET A 52 9.18 4.21 0.91
CA MET A 52 8.17 3.97 1.97
C MET A 52 7.02 4.98 1.92
N PRO A 53 5.77 4.54 2.19
CA PRO A 53 4.65 5.45 2.36
C PRO A 53 4.83 6.32 3.60
N HIS A 54 4.28 7.53 3.56
CA HIS A 54 4.08 8.30 4.78
C HIS A 54 3.05 7.60 5.68
N LYS A 55 3.18 7.75 6.99
CA LYS A 55 2.32 7.09 7.99
C LYS A 55 0.82 7.30 7.78
N CYS A 56 0.41 8.43 7.18
CA CYS A 56 -1.01 8.71 6.92
C CYS A 56 -1.63 7.82 5.84
N TYR A 57 -0.82 7.28 4.93
CA TYR A 57 -1.28 6.40 3.85
C TYR A 57 -1.17 4.92 4.21
N HIS A 58 -0.47 4.59 5.30
CA HIS A 58 -0.33 3.20 5.72
C HIS A 58 -1.69 2.60 6.10
N GLY A 59 -1.98 1.40 5.59
CA GLY A 59 -3.23 0.70 5.84
C GLY A 59 -4.44 1.30 5.11
N LYS A 60 -4.22 2.22 4.18
CA LYS A 60 -5.30 2.75 3.32
C LYS A 60 -5.44 1.91 2.06
N THR A 61 -6.68 1.67 1.68
CA THR A 61 -7.05 1.05 0.41
C THR A 61 -7.30 2.13 -0.63
N GLY A 62 -6.87 1.89 -1.85
CA GLY A 62 -7.03 2.79 -2.97
C GLY A 62 -7.17 2.08 -4.30
N ARG A 63 -7.44 2.85 -5.35
CA ARG A 63 -7.49 2.35 -6.74
C ARG A 63 -6.26 2.81 -7.51
N VAL A 64 -5.68 1.92 -8.30
CA VAL A 64 -4.56 2.27 -9.17
C VAL A 64 -5.03 3.20 -10.30
N TYR A 65 -4.50 4.42 -10.36
CA TYR A 65 -4.86 5.42 -11.39
C TYR A 65 -3.91 5.39 -12.58
N ASN A 66 -2.62 5.17 -12.32
CA ASN A 66 -1.58 5.15 -13.33
C ASN A 66 -0.52 4.10 -12.97
N VAL A 67 0.04 3.47 -13.98
CA VAL A 67 1.17 2.54 -13.86
C VAL A 67 2.23 3.07 -14.81
N THR A 68 3.35 3.51 -14.27
CA THR A 68 4.54 3.89 -15.04
C THR A 68 5.57 2.77 -14.95
N GLN A 69 6.62 2.84 -15.78
CA GLN A 69 7.77 1.92 -15.73
C GLN A 69 8.36 1.79 -14.32
N HIS A 70 8.25 2.85 -13.53
CA HIS A 70 8.95 3.03 -12.28
C HIS A 70 8.04 3.38 -11.09
N ALA A 71 6.74 3.38 -11.24
CA ALA A 71 5.85 3.81 -10.17
C ALA A 71 4.43 3.33 -10.41
N VAL A 72 3.75 3.01 -9.32
CA VAL A 72 2.29 2.88 -9.31
C VAL A 72 1.71 4.10 -8.61
N GLY A 73 0.78 4.76 -9.29
CA GLY A 73 -0.04 5.81 -8.72
C GLY A 73 -1.33 5.23 -8.14
N ILE A 74 -1.64 5.57 -6.89
CA ILE A 74 -2.84 5.09 -6.18
C ILE A 74 -3.68 6.29 -5.73
N ILE A 75 -4.98 6.26 -6.06
CA ILE A 75 -5.99 7.16 -5.51
C ILE A 75 -6.44 6.59 -4.17
N VAL A 76 -6.21 7.36 -3.11
CA VAL A 76 -6.61 6.99 -1.75
C VAL A 76 -7.71 7.92 -1.27
N ASN A 77 -8.78 7.34 -0.75
CA ASN A 77 -9.83 8.11 -0.09
C ASN A 77 -9.40 8.40 1.35
N LYS A 78 -9.18 9.68 1.67
CA LYS A 78 -8.92 10.11 3.05
C LYS A 78 -10.22 10.53 3.72
N GLN A 79 -10.50 9.95 4.88
CA GLN A 79 -11.55 10.41 5.77
C GLN A 79 -11.07 11.65 6.52
N LEU A 80 -11.88 12.71 6.53
CA LEU A 80 -11.67 13.87 7.41
C LEU A 80 -12.30 13.59 8.78
N THR A 81 -11.88 14.34 9.79
CA THR A 81 -12.35 14.21 11.19
C THR A 81 -13.87 14.19 11.30
N ASN A 82 -14.58 14.90 10.41
CA ASN A 82 -16.03 15.07 10.46
C ASN A 82 -16.81 13.90 9.83
N GLY A 83 -16.21 12.71 9.71
CA GLY A 83 -16.85 11.51 9.14
C GLY A 83 -17.10 11.56 7.62
N GLN A 84 -16.81 12.69 6.96
CA GLN A 84 -17.04 12.87 5.53
C GLN A 84 -15.84 12.39 4.68
N MET A 85 -16.14 11.59 3.66
CA MET A 85 -15.21 11.17 2.61
C MET A 85 -15.09 12.29 1.56
N ARG A 86 -14.04 13.11 1.60
CA ARG A 86 -13.97 14.30 0.73
C ARG A 86 -12.60 14.64 0.13
N ARG A 87 -11.51 13.92 0.42
CA ARG A 87 -10.22 14.17 -0.25
C ARG A 87 -9.68 12.92 -0.94
N ILE A 88 -9.44 13.08 -2.24
CA ILE A 88 -8.67 12.16 -3.08
C ILE A 88 -7.20 12.56 -2.93
N ASP A 89 -6.44 11.73 -2.24
CA ASP A 89 -4.99 11.91 -2.17
C ASP A 89 -4.33 11.01 -3.21
N TYR A 90 -3.40 11.57 -3.98
CA TYR A 90 -2.59 10.83 -4.93
C TYR A 90 -1.33 10.34 -4.22
N PHE A 91 -1.23 9.03 -4.03
CA PHE A 91 -0.03 8.41 -3.54
C PHE A 91 0.83 7.96 -4.74
N HIS A 92 1.99 8.59 -4.90
CA HIS A 92 2.95 8.21 -5.93
C HIS A 92 4.12 7.43 -5.32
N THR A 93 4.32 6.23 -5.85
CA THR A 93 5.34 5.30 -5.35
C THR A 93 6.59 5.40 -6.22
N LYS A 94 7.71 5.95 -5.73
CA LYS A 94 8.94 6.05 -6.56
C LYS A 94 9.72 4.73 -6.56
N THR A 95 9.98 4.13 -7.72
CA THR A 95 11.00 3.07 -7.90
C THR A 95 12.28 3.80 -8.24
N TYR A 96 13.35 3.47 -7.56
CA TYR A 96 14.69 3.82 -8.01
C TYR A 96 15.37 2.52 -8.37
N LYS A 97 15.68 2.29 -9.66
CA LYS A 97 16.56 1.26 -10.29
C LYS A 97 16.63 -0.16 -9.67
N TRP A 98 15.78 -0.48 -8.72
CA TRP A 98 15.59 -1.70 -7.94
C TRP A 98 14.10 -1.74 -7.58
N PRO A 99 13.48 -2.93 -7.52
CA PRO A 99 12.03 -3.02 -7.55
C PRO A 99 11.41 -2.40 -6.27
N ILE A 100 10.42 -1.52 -6.43
CA ILE A 100 9.65 -0.96 -5.30
C ILE A 100 9.05 -2.10 -4.51
N THR A 101 9.12 -1.97 -3.20
CA THR A 101 8.45 -2.82 -2.23
C THR A 101 7.52 -2.03 -1.32
N ILE A 102 6.68 -1.22 -1.95
CA ILE A 102 5.39 -0.97 -1.33
C ILE A 102 4.63 -2.25 -1.58
N THR A 103 4.32 -2.96 -0.50
CA THR A 103 3.36 -4.06 -0.53
C THR A 103 2.02 -3.44 -0.83
N VAL A 104 1.79 -3.22 -2.11
CA VAL A 104 0.48 -2.91 -2.67
C VAL A 104 -0.24 -4.26 -2.65
N PHE A 105 -0.97 -4.55 -1.58
CA PHE A 105 -1.71 -5.82 -1.52
C PHE A 105 -2.88 -5.70 -2.49
N LYS A 106 -2.82 -6.43 -3.60
CA LYS A 106 -3.96 -6.58 -4.50
C LYS A 106 -4.98 -7.47 -3.81
N ILE A 107 -6.17 -6.93 -3.56
CA ILE A 107 -7.28 -7.71 -3.05
C ILE A 107 -7.83 -8.53 -4.24
N PRO A 108 -7.84 -9.87 -4.19
CA PRO A 108 -8.52 -10.66 -5.21
C PRO A 108 -10.01 -10.32 -5.15
N LYS A 109 -10.59 -9.88 -6.28
CA LYS A 109 -12.04 -9.74 -6.39
C LYS A 109 -12.66 -11.11 -6.08
N PRO A 110 -13.74 -11.20 -5.29
CA PRO A 110 -14.43 -12.47 -5.12
C PRO A 110 -14.84 -12.96 -6.51
N LEU A 111 -14.24 -14.06 -6.97
CA LEU A 111 -14.75 -14.82 -8.11
C LEU A 111 -16.16 -15.21 -7.71
N GLY A 112 -17.16 -14.77 -8.47
CA GLY A 112 -18.57 -14.88 -8.10
C GLY A 112 -18.91 -16.26 -7.56
N LYS A 113 -19.08 -16.37 -6.24
CA LYS A 113 -19.71 -17.52 -5.60
C LYS A 113 -21.23 -17.36 -5.72
N CYS A 114 -21.72 -17.38 -6.95
CA CYS A 114 -23.15 -17.51 -7.26
C CYS A 114 -23.33 -18.52 -8.40
N LYS A 115 -22.96 -19.76 -8.11
CA LYS A 115 -23.83 -20.90 -8.44
C LYS A 115 -23.91 -21.69 -7.14
N LEU A 116 -24.70 -21.23 -6.15
CA LEU A 116 -26.06 -21.74 -6.00
C LEU A 116 -26.33 -22.90 -6.98
N LYS A 117 -25.83 -24.10 -6.66
CA LYS A 117 -26.59 -25.30 -6.98
C LYS A 117 -27.80 -25.23 -6.04
N LEU A 118 -28.84 -24.57 -6.52
CA LEU A 118 -30.19 -24.76 -6.08
C LEU A 118 -30.62 -26.07 -6.75
N LEU A 119 -30.36 -27.20 -6.09
CA LEU A 119 -30.93 -28.53 -6.37
C LEU A 119 -31.04 -29.25 -5.04
#